data_AF-A0A916CLM1-F1
#
_entry.id   AF-A0A916CLM1-F1
#
_cell.length_a   1.000
_cell.length_b   1.000
_cell.length_c   1.000
_cell.angle_alpha   90.00
_cell.angle_beta   90.00
_cell.angle_gamma   90.00
#
_symmetry.space_group_name_H-M   'P 1'
#
loop_
_entity.id
_entity.type
_entity.pdbx_description
1 polymer ?
#
loop_
_entity_poly.entity_id
_entity_poly.type
_entity_poly.pdbx_seq_one_letter_code
_entity_poly.pdbx_strand_id
1 'polypeptide(L)' 'MSTPNRLEELERELEQLKAQLPRHSIKPSTMARIDELEEEIEALKKEQKET' A
#
# COMPACT_ATOMS: atom_id res chain seq x y z
N MET A 1 -7.34 -15.64 8.66
CA MET A 1 -7.45 -14.19 8.92
C MET A 1 -8.21 -13.61 7.75
N SER A 2 -9.35 -12.97 8.00
CA SER A 2 -10.27 -12.55 6.94
C SER A 2 -9.63 -11.44 6.10
N THR A 3 -9.62 -11.65 4.78
CA THR A 3 -9.17 -10.72 3.72
C THR A 3 -9.50 -9.22 3.89
N PRO A 4 -10.66 -8.79 4.44
CA PRO A 4 -10.92 -7.36 4.67
C PRO A 4 -9.89 -6.67 5.56
N ASN A 5 -9.38 -7.35 6.60
CA ASN A 5 -8.41 -6.74 7.51
C ASN A 5 -7.07 -6.46 6.81
N ARG A 6 -6.68 -7.29 5.83
CA ARG A 6 -5.39 -7.16 5.16
C ARG A 6 -5.36 -5.96 4.22
N LEU A 7 -6.45 -5.69 3.52
CA LEU A 7 -6.55 -4.54 2.63
C LEU A 7 -6.46 -3.21 3.41
N GLU A 8 -7.20 -3.11 4.51
CA GLU A 8 -7.18 -1.92 5.38
C GLU A 8 -5.79 -1.71 6.02
N GLU A 9 -5.12 -2.79 6.41
CA GLU A 9 -3.74 -2.73 6.93
C GLU A 9 -2.76 -2.15 5.91
N LEU A 10 -2.83 -2.63 4.65
CA LEU A 10 -1.95 -2.16 3.58
C LEU A 10 -2.23 -0.70 3.20
N GLU A 11 -3.50 -0.30 3.12
CA GLU A 11 -3.88 1.09 2.87
C GLU A 11 -3.36 2.03 3.98
N ARG A 12 -3.43 1.58 5.23
CA ARG A 12 -2.90 2.33 6.37
C ARG A 12 -1.38 2.44 6.34
N GLU A 13 -0.68 1.35 5.99
CA GLU A 13 0.78 1.36 5.84
C GLU A 13 1.21 2.33 4.74
N LEU A 14 0.52 2.30 3.59
CA LEU A 14 0.74 3.20 2.47
C LEU A 14 0.53 4.67 2.84
N GLU A 15 -0.57 4.99 3.54
CA GLU A 15 -0.87 6.34 3.98
C GLU A 15 0.19 6.87 4.96
N GLN A 16 0.59 6.04 5.93
CA GLN A 16 1.64 6.38 6.89
C GLN A 16 2.98 6.63 6.21
N LEU A 17 3.34 5.79 5.24
CA LEU A 17 4.59 5.90 4.50
C LEU A 17 4.61 7.18 3.66
N LYS A 18 3.50 7.50 2.99
CA LYS A 18 3.31 8.74 2.23
C LYS A 18 3.35 9.99 3.12
N ALA A 19 2.74 9.93 4.31
CA ALA A 19 2.73 11.04 5.27
C ALA A 19 4.13 11.35 5.83
N GLN A 20 5.02 10.34 5.90
CA GLN A 20 6.39 10.50 6.38
C GLN A 20 7.39 10.88 5.28
N LEU A 21 6.95 11.04 4.02
CA LEU A 21 7.85 11.38 2.92
C LEU A 21 8.43 12.79 3.07
N PRO A 22 9.77 12.95 2.94
CA PRO A 22 10.38 14.27 2.92
C PRO A 22 10.03 15.01 1.61
N ARG A 23 9.64 16.29 1.71
CA ARG A 23 9.22 17.14 0.56
C ARG A 23 10.27 17.29 -0.55
N HIS A 24 11.54 17.00 -0.27
CA HIS A 24 12.66 17.22 -1.20
C HIS A 24 13.54 15.99 -1.44
N SER A 25 13.27 14.87 -0.77
CA SER A 25 14.12 13.69 -0.87
C SER A 25 13.35 12.43 -0.52
N ILE A 26 12.78 11.80 -1.55
CA ILE A 26 12.19 10.48 -1.43
C ILE A 26 13.29 9.48 -1.79
N LYS A 27 13.60 8.55 -0.88
CA LYS A 27 14.58 7.50 -1.16
C LYS A 27 13.98 6.52 -2.19
N PRO A 28 14.77 6.04 -3.17
CA PRO A 28 14.30 5.04 -4.12
C PRO A 28 13.71 3.79 -3.46
N SER A 29 14.28 3.36 -2.34
CA SER A 29 13.76 2.23 -1.54
C SER A 29 12.38 2.50 -0.96
N THR A 30 12.08 3.75 -0.59
CA THR A 30 10.77 4.14 -0.07
C THR A 30 9.75 4.22 -1.19
N MET A 31 10.16 4.70 -2.38
CA MET A 31 9.30 4.70 -3.57
C MET A 31 8.96 3.26 -3.99
N ALA A 32 9.96 2.38 -4.08
CA ALA A 32 9.73 0.97 -4.40
C ALA A 32 8.76 0.29 -3.42
N ARG A 33 8.87 0.61 -2.12
CA ARG A 33 7.94 0.10 -1.11
C ARG A 33 6.51 0.64 -1.29
N ILE A 34 6.36 1.89 -1.71
CA ILE A 34 5.05 2.48 -2.05
C ILE A 34 4.45 1.74 -3.25
N ASP A 35 5.24 1.53 -4.30
CA ASP A 35 4.80 0.85 -5.52
C ASP A 35 4.35 -0.59 -5.20
N GLU A 36 5.13 -1.34 -4.40
CA GLU A 36 4.76 -2.68 -3.92
C GLU A 36 3.43 -2.69 -3.16
N LEU A 37 3.23 -1.74 -2.24
CA LEU A 37 2.00 -1.64 -1.45
C LEU A 37 0.79 -1.30 -2.33
N GLU A 38 0.96 -0.42 -3.33
CA GLU A 38 -0.08 -0.07 -4.29
C GLU A 38 -0.48 -1.27 -5.16
N GLU A 39 0.51 -2.05 -5.64
CA GLU A 39 0.25 -3.27 -6.41
C GLU A 39 -0.48 -4.33 -5.57
N GLU A 40 -0.08 -4.57 -4.31
CA GLU A 40 -0.72 -5.55 -3.42
C GLU A 40 -2.17 -5.14 -3.10
N ILE A 41 -2.42 -3.84 -2.88
CA ILE A 41 -3.76 -3.26 -2.69
C ILE A 41 -4.62 -3.46 -3.95
N GLU A 42 -4.07 -3.20 -5.13
CA GLU A 42 -4.81 -3.35 -6.40
C GLU A 42 -5.16 -4.82 -6.65
N ALA A 43 -4.23 -5.73 -6.43
CA ALA A 43 -4.45 -7.17 -6.57
C ALA A 43 -5.56 -7.66 -5.62
N LEU A 44 -5.49 -7.32 -4.33
CA LEU A 44 -6.51 -7.70 -3.35
C LEU A 44 -7.88 -7.08 -3.66
N LYS A 45 -7.92 -5.84 -4.16
CA LYS A 45 -9.18 -5.21 -4.60
C LYS A 45 -9.80 -5.91 -5.80
N LYS A 46 -9.00 -6.44 -6.72
CA LYS A 46 -9.47 -7.24 -7.86
C LYS A 46 -10.02 -8.58 -7.38
N GLU A 47 -9.27 -9.29 -6.55
CA GLU A 47 -9.70 -10.57 -5.98
C GLU A 47 -11.03 -10.43 -5.22
N GLN A 48 -11.22 -9.37 -4.42
CA GLN A 48 -12.47 -9.11 -3.71
C GLN A 48 -13.64 -8.72 -4.62
N LYS A 49 -13.38 -8.16 -5.81
CA LYS A 49 -14.44 -7.81 -6.77
C LYS A 49 -14.86 -9.00 -7.65
N GLU A 50 -13.96 -9.97 -7.82
CA GLU A 50 -14.17 -11.16 -8.63
C GLU A 50 -14.73 -12.35 -7.82
N THR A 51 -14.84 -12.21 -6.50
CA THR A 51 -15.42 -13.21 -5.57
C THR A 51 -16.83 -12.81 -5.13
#